data_AF-A0A1D8P7L5-F1
#
_entry.id   AF-A0A1D8P7L5-F1
#
_cell.length_a   1.000
_cell.length_b   1.000
_cell.length_c   1.000
_cell.angle_alpha   90.00
_cell.angle_beta   90.00
_cell.angle_gamma   90.00
#
_symmetry.space_group_name_H-M   'P 1'
#
loop_
_entity.id
_entity.type
_entity.pdbx_description
1 polymer ?
#
loop_
_entity_poly.entity_id
_entity_poly.type
_entity_poly.pdbx_seq_one_letter_code
_entity_poly.pdbx_strand_id
1 'polypeptide(L)'
;MIFMILIYSCNKKIEVYKSQINSEISNITTVEDQKETLQKVYDNSQQIVDEITNLEKNILINRKAIYAMRAKKDSLAISNMYRVEKYLEKFPYPTSDNFNEEETLSIYYAIINDFRKSERIKYFETLNDAYKNGSITKYNYYNYLDGIHYLVLGSFYKYDKNNSIEKMIENMYPIVAKAIDTSN
;
A
#
# COMPACT_ATOMS: atom_id res chain seq x y z
N MET A 1 13.94 -16.52 31.84
CA MET A 1 13.69 -17.27 30.58
C MET A 1 12.21 -17.11 30.14
N ILE A 2 11.76 -15.86 29.94
CA ILE A 2 10.37 -15.53 29.53
C ILE A 2 10.38 -14.69 28.24
N PHE A 3 11.50 -14.06 27.90
CA PHE A 3 11.68 -13.26 26.68
C PHE A 3 11.83 -14.11 25.39
N MET A 4 12.24 -15.39 25.49
CA MET A 4 12.41 -16.29 24.34
C MET A 4 11.09 -16.89 23.81
N ILE A 5 10.03 -16.93 24.63
CA ILE A 5 8.75 -17.55 24.24
C ILE A 5 7.91 -16.59 23.35
N LEU A 6 8.07 -15.28 23.53
CA LEU A 6 7.34 -14.27 22.74
C LEU A 6 7.86 -14.17 21.29
N ILE A 7 9.17 -14.34 21.07
CA ILE A 7 9.78 -14.22 19.74
C ILE A 7 9.41 -15.42 18.85
N TYR A 8 9.27 -16.62 19.43
CA TYR A 8 8.93 -17.84 18.68
C TYR A 8 7.49 -17.86 18.17
N SER A 9 6.56 -17.22 18.90
CA SER A 9 5.15 -17.12 18.51
C SER A 9 4.94 -16.16 17.33
N CYS A 10 5.75 -15.09 17.24
CA CYS A 10 5.70 -14.14 16.14
C CYS A 10 6.17 -14.78 14.82
N ASN A 11 7.29 -15.51 14.84
CA ASN A 11 7.85 -16.15 13.64
C ASN A 11 6.93 -17.24 13.06
N LYS A 12 6.25 -18.03 13.91
CA LYS A 12 5.29 -19.04 13.42
C LYS A 12 4.09 -18.42 12.70
N LYS A 13 3.56 -17.30 13.21
CA LYS A 13 2.46 -16.59 12.54
C LYS A 13 2.89 -16.06 11.17
N ILE A 14 4.15 -15.64 11.06
CA ILE A 14 4.71 -15.14 9.80
C ILE A 14 4.74 -16.22 8.72
N GLU A 15 5.30 -17.37 9.05
CA GLU A 15 5.42 -18.48 8.09
C GLU A 15 4.05 -19.05 7.67
N VAL A 16 3.09 -19.09 8.60
CA VAL A 16 1.73 -19.55 8.30
C VAL A 16 1.04 -18.62 7.28
N TYR A 17 1.11 -17.29 7.45
CA TYR A 17 0.48 -16.39 6.47
C TYR A 17 1.16 -16.50 5.10
N LYS A 18 2.50 -16.63 5.04
CA LYS A 18 3.23 -16.73 3.77
C LYS A 18 2.83 -17.98 3.00
N SER A 19 2.75 -19.12 3.69
CA SER A 19 2.30 -20.38 3.09
C SER A 19 0.88 -20.27 2.52
N GLN A 20 -0.05 -19.65 3.27
CA GLN A 20 -1.41 -19.40 2.80
C GLN A 20 -1.44 -18.50 1.57
N ILE A 21 -0.69 -17.39 1.57
CA ILE A 21 -0.63 -16.47 0.42
C ILE A 21 0.01 -17.14 -0.79
N ASN A 22 1.08 -17.92 -0.62
CA ASN A 22 1.69 -18.63 -1.74
C ASN A 22 0.71 -19.62 -2.38
N SER A 23 -0.06 -20.34 -1.57
CA SER A 23 -1.13 -21.22 -2.05
C SER A 23 -2.24 -20.43 -2.77
N GLU A 24 -2.67 -19.30 -2.20
CA GLU A 24 -3.64 -18.38 -2.82
C GLU A 24 -3.18 -17.95 -4.21
N ILE A 25 -1.95 -17.43 -4.34
CA ILE A 25 -1.39 -16.94 -5.61
C ILE A 25 -1.11 -18.08 -6.61
N SER A 26 -0.68 -19.26 -6.15
CA SER A 26 -0.44 -20.39 -7.05
C SER A 26 -1.73 -20.88 -7.72
N ASN A 27 -2.86 -20.78 -7.00
CA ASN A 27 -4.17 -21.23 -7.47
C ASN A 27 -4.88 -20.22 -8.39
N ILE A 28 -4.34 -19.01 -8.57
CA ILE A 28 -4.87 -18.05 -9.55
C ILE A 28 -4.61 -18.59 -10.96
N THR A 29 -5.70 -18.90 -11.65
CA THR A 29 -5.72 -19.44 -13.03
C THR A 29 -6.54 -18.60 -14.00
N THR A 30 -7.45 -17.78 -13.49
CA THR A 30 -8.37 -16.96 -14.29
C THR A 30 -8.24 -15.47 -13.94
N VAL A 31 -8.88 -14.61 -14.74
CA VAL A 31 -9.04 -13.18 -14.41
C VAL A 31 -9.93 -12.99 -13.19
N GLU A 32 -10.94 -13.85 -13.00
CA GLU A 32 -11.83 -13.76 -11.83
C GLU A 32 -11.07 -14.05 -10.53
N ASP A 33 -10.18 -15.04 -10.53
CA ASP A 33 -9.31 -15.32 -9.38
C ASP A 33 -8.40 -14.12 -9.03
N GLN A 34 -7.98 -13.37 -10.06
CA GLN A 34 -7.20 -12.14 -9.85
C GLN A 34 -8.05 -11.06 -9.21
N LYS A 35 -9.29 -10.86 -9.68
CA LYS A 35 -10.24 -9.91 -9.09
C LYS A 35 -10.50 -10.20 -7.62
N GLU A 36 -10.81 -11.46 -7.28
CA GLU A 36 -11.02 -11.87 -5.89
C GLU A 36 -9.80 -11.56 -5.01
N THR A 37 -8.61 -11.85 -5.53
CA THR A 37 -7.35 -11.57 -4.82
C THR A 37 -7.14 -10.07 -4.62
N LEU A 38 -7.37 -9.25 -5.65
CA LEU A 38 -7.19 -7.80 -5.59
C LEU A 38 -8.26 -7.14 -4.72
N GLN A 39 -9.51 -7.59 -4.78
CA GLN A 39 -10.58 -7.13 -3.89
C GLN A 39 -10.21 -7.39 -2.42
N LYS A 40 -9.70 -8.58 -2.11
CA LYS A 40 -9.21 -8.91 -0.77
C LYS A 40 -8.07 -7.98 -0.32
N VAL A 41 -7.17 -7.60 -1.23
CA VAL A 41 -6.13 -6.60 -0.93
C VAL A 41 -6.75 -5.24 -0.64
N TYR A 42 -7.73 -4.82 -1.45
CA TYR A 42 -8.45 -3.56 -1.30
C TYR A 42 -9.19 -3.50 0.04
N ASP A 43 -10.03 -4.47 0.36
CA ASP A 43 -10.80 -4.53 1.62
C ASP A 43 -9.87 -4.48 2.84
N ASN A 44 -8.76 -5.22 2.79
CA ASN A 44 -7.79 -5.22 3.89
C ASN A 44 -6.99 -3.91 4.00
N SER A 45 -6.90 -3.11 2.93
CA SER A 45 -6.11 -1.87 2.89
C SER A 45 -6.94 -0.62 3.09
N GLN A 46 -8.01 -0.44 2.31
CA GLN A 46 -8.78 0.79 2.24
C GLN A 46 -10.02 0.77 3.14
N GLN A 47 -10.78 -0.34 3.17
CA GLN A 47 -11.96 -0.42 4.03
C GLN A 47 -11.60 -0.24 5.51
N ILE A 48 -10.46 -0.80 5.95
CA ILE A 48 -9.99 -0.60 7.34
C ILE A 48 -9.64 0.85 7.65
N VAL A 49 -9.14 1.61 6.66
CA VAL A 49 -8.88 3.05 6.80
C VAL A 49 -10.19 3.80 6.95
N ASP A 50 -11.20 3.48 6.14
CA ASP A 50 -12.52 4.10 6.21
C ASP A 50 -13.22 3.83 7.56
N GLU A 51 -13.08 2.60 8.08
CA GLU A 51 -13.57 2.24 9.41
C GLU A 51 -12.89 3.06 10.51
N ILE A 52 -11.56 3.24 10.45
CA ILE A 52 -10.82 4.09 11.39
C ILE A 52 -11.30 5.54 11.29
N THR A 53 -11.38 6.11 10.09
CA THR A 53 -11.85 7.48 9.86
C THR A 53 -13.26 7.70 10.38
N ASN A 54 -14.15 6.72 10.22
CA ASN A 54 -15.50 6.78 10.77
C ASN A 54 -15.51 6.77 12.31
N LEU A 55 -14.67 5.95 12.95
CA LEU A 55 -14.52 5.92 14.40
C LEU A 55 -13.95 7.24 14.94
N GLU A 56 -13.01 7.86 14.21
CA GLU A 56 -12.34 9.12 14.58
C GLU A 56 -13.29 10.32 14.66
N LYS A 57 -14.45 10.28 14.00
CA LYS A 57 -15.51 11.29 14.15
C LYS A 57 -15.96 11.47 15.61
N ASN A 58 -15.82 10.44 16.44
CA ASN A 58 -16.12 10.46 17.87
C ASN A 58 -14.93 9.90 18.69
N ILE A 59 -13.72 10.43 18.46
CA ILE A 59 -12.47 9.90 19.02
C ILE A 59 -12.46 9.72 20.54
N LEU A 60 -13.10 10.61 21.31
CA LEU A 60 -13.14 10.53 22.77
C LEU A 60 -13.88 9.28 23.27
N ILE A 61 -14.91 8.83 22.53
CA ILE A 61 -15.71 7.64 22.82
C ILE A 61 -15.00 6.40 22.29
N ASN A 62 -14.44 6.50 21.07
CA ASN A 62 -13.98 5.34 20.31
C ASN A 62 -12.49 5.03 20.46
N ARG A 63 -11.76 5.72 21.35
CA ARG A 63 -10.30 5.63 21.45
C ARG A 63 -9.75 4.20 21.50
N LYS A 64 -10.36 3.31 22.29
CA LYS A 64 -9.94 1.91 22.40
C LYS A 64 -10.16 1.14 21.09
N ALA A 65 -11.30 1.35 20.43
CA ALA A 65 -11.60 0.74 19.13
C ALA A 65 -10.63 1.22 18.04
N ILE A 66 -10.33 2.52 18.01
CA ILE A 66 -9.35 3.11 17.07
C ILE A 66 -7.98 2.45 17.23
N TYR A 67 -7.48 2.29 18.46
CA TYR A 67 -6.19 1.62 18.69
C TYR A 67 -6.18 0.16 18.23
N ALA A 68 -7.26 -0.59 18.50
CA ALA A 68 -7.38 -1.97 18.05
C ALA A 68 -7.39 -2.06 16.51
N MET A 69 -8.10 -1.14 15.86
CA MET A 69 -8.19 -1.08 14.40
C MET A 69 -6.86 -0.67 13.75
N ARG A 70 -6.11 0.25 14.34
CA ARG A 70 -4.75 0.60 13.87
C ARG A 70 -3.80 -0.58 13.99
N ALA A 71 -3.82 -1.31 15.11
CA ALA A 71 -3.01 -2.51 15.26
C ALA A 71 -3.39 -3.60 14.24
N LYS A 72 -4.69 -3.74 13.93
CA LYS A 72 -5.18 -4.62 12.86
C LYS A 72 -4.67 -4.15 11.48
N LYS A 73 -4.72 -2.85 11.19
CA LYS A 73 -4.20 -2.25 9.95
C LYS A 73 -2.72 -2.58 9.76
N ASP A 74 -1.90 -2.36 10.78
CA ASP A 74 -0.46 -2.63 10.70
C ASP A 74 -0.18 -4.13 10.45
N SER A 75 -0.96 -5.01 11.09
CA SER A 75 -0.86 -6.46 10.84
C SER A 75 -1.27 -6.86 9.42
N LEU A 76 -2.29 -6.21 8.85
CA LEU A 76 -2.77 -6.49 7.50
C LEU A 76 -1.84 -5.90 6.44
N ALA A 77 -1.21 -4.76 6.71
CA ALA A 77 -0.25 -4.14 5.80
C ALA A 77 0.89 -5.11 5.44
N ILE A 78 1.45 -5.82 6.42
CA ILE A 78 2.53 -6.80 6.19
C ILE A 78 2.07 -7.93 5.26
N SER A 79 0.90 -8.52 5.51
CA SER A 79 0.41 -9.64 4.71
C SER A 79 -0.06 -9.19 3.32
N ASN A 80 -0.66 -8.00 3.20
CA ASN A 80 -1.02 -7.41 1.92
C ASN A 80 0.21 -7.08 1.07
N MET A 81 1.27 -6.53 1.65
CA MET A 81 2.49 -6.28 0.89
C MET A 81 3.12 -7.57 0.36
N TYR A 82 3.10 -8.64 1.15
CA TYR A 82 3.56 -9.95 0.66
C TYR A 82 2.66 -10.50 -0.45
N ARG A 83 1.34 -10.33 -0.34
CA ARG A 83 0.38 -10.70 -1.40
C ARG A 83 0.61 -9.90 -2.68
N VAL A 84 0.81 -8.59 -2.57
CA VAL A 84 1.13 -7.69 -3.70
C VAL A 84 2.43 -8.11 -4.37
N GLU A 85 3.47 -8.39 -3.59
CA GLU A 85 4.75 -8.88 -4.11
C GLU A 85 4.55 -10.16 -4.93
N LYS A 86 3.88 -11.16 -4.36
CA LYS A 86 3.63 -12.44 -5.02
C LYS A 86 2.68 -12.34 -6.21
N TYR A 87 1.72 -11.44 -6.16
CA TYR A 87 0.85 -11.14 -7.31
C TYR A 87 1.66 -10.55 -8.46
N LEU A 88 2.46 -9.51 -8.20
CA LEU A 88 3.26 -8.81 -9.23
C LEU A 88 4.42 -9.65 -9.78
N GLU A 89 4.87 -10.70 -9.07
CA GLU A 89 5.79 -11.70 -9.61
C GLU A 89 5.18 -12.54 -10.75
N LYS A 90 3.85 -12.67 -10.80
CA LYS A 90 3.14 -13.59 -11.71
C LYS A 90 2.23 -12.86 -12.70
N PHE A 91 1.72 -11.69 -12.34
CA PHE A 91 0.71 -10.94 -13.10
C PHE A 91 1.13 -9.47 -13.25
N PRO A 92 0.74 -8.81 -14.35
CA PRO A 92 0.96 -7.37 -14.50
C PRO A 92 0.14 -6.58 -13.47
N TYR A 93 0.48 -5.30 -13.29
CA TYR A 93 -0.36 -4.37 -12.55
C TYR A 93 -1.77 -4.30 -13.19
N PRO A 94 -2.86 -4.34 -12.41
CA PRO A 94 -4.22 -4.34 -12.96
C PRO A 94 -4.54 -3.06 -13.74
N THR A 95 -5.30 -3.21 -14.83
CA THR A 95 -5.75 -2.09 -15.67
C THR A 95 -7.28 -2.05 -15.72
N SER A 96 -7.83 -0.87 -15.98
CA SER A 96 -9.27 -0.64 -16.09
C SER A 96 -9.95 -1.43 -17.22
N ASP A 97 -9.18 -2.05 -18.12
CA ASP A 97 -9.73 -2.86 -19.21
C ASP A 97 -10.39 -4.14 -18.71
N ASN A 98 -9.85 -4.72 -17.63
CA ASN A 98 -10.30 -6.01 -17.09
C ASN A 98 -10.74 -5.95 -15.63
N PHE A 99 -10.40 -4.87 -14.93
CA PHE A 99 -10.58 -4.71 -13.49
C PHE A 99 -11.41 -3.46 -13.18
N ASN A 100 -12.19 -3.51 -12.11
CA ASN A 100 -12.91 -2.35 -11.59
C ASN A 100 -11.94 -1.38 -10.88
N GLU A 101 -12.44 -0.24 -10.41
CA GLU A 101 -11.63 0.78 -9.75
C GLU A 101 -10.95 0.27 -8.47
N GLU A 102 -11.66 -0.49 -7.63
CA GLU A 102 -11.15 -1.03 -6.36
C GLU A 102 -10.02 -2.03 -6.59
N GLU A 103 -10.22 -2.95 -7.53
CA GLU A 103 -9.25 -3.95 -7.97
C GLU A 103 -8.01 -3.27 -8.57
N THR A 104 -8.21 -2.26 -9.42
CA THR A 104 -7.13 -1.50 -10.07
C THR A 104 -6.27 -0.71 -9.06
N LEU A 105 -6.90 -0.13 -8.04
CA LEU A 105 -6.21 0.67 -7.03
C LEU A 105 -5.74 -0.14 -5.81
N SER A 106 -6.11 -1.42 -5.71
CA SER A 106 -5.78 -2.28 -4.57
C SER A 106 -4.29 -2.31 -4.23
N ILE A 107 -3.43 -2.45 -5.25
CA ILE A 107 -1.97 -2.48 -5.10
C ILE A 107 -1.45 -1.12 -4.60
N TYR A 108 -1.92 -0.02 -5.19
CA TYR A 108 -1.60 1.33 -4.71
C TYR A 108 -1.97 1.51 -3.23
N TYR A 109 -3.17 1.10 -2.83
CA TYR A 109 -3.63 1.24 -1.45
C TYR A 109 -2.84 0.37 -0.47
N ALA A 110 -2.44 -0.84 -0.86
CA ALA A 110 -1.57 -1.66 -0.04
C ALA A 110 -0.21 -0.98 0.19
N ILE A 111 0.39 -0.43 -0.88
CA ILE A 111 1.70 0.24 -0.82
C ILE A 111 1.63 1.51 0.04
N ILE A 112 0.68 2.42 -0.23
CA ILE A 112 0.62 3.70 0.50
C ILE A 112 0.25 3.53 1.97
N ASN A 113 -0.42 2.43 2.33
CA ASN A 113 -0.79 2.13 3.71
C ASN A 113 0.29 1.38 4.50
N ASP A 114 1.29 0.78 3.86
CA ASP A 114 2.37 0.09 4.57
C ASP A 114 3.23 1.08 5.36
N PHE A 115 3.49 0.87 6.63
CA PHE A 115 4.25 1.82 7.46
C PHE A 115 5.76 1.82 7.19
N ARG A 116 6.28 0.85 6.43
CA ARG A 116 7.72 0.66 6.18
C ARG A 116 8.16 1.46 4.97
N LYS A 117 9.05 2.42 5.18
CA LYS A 117 9.67 3.25 4.12
C LYS A 117 10.24 2.41 2.98
N SER A 118 10.98 1.34 3.30
CA SER A 118 11.62 0.47 2.32
C SER A 118 10.63 -0.18 1.36
N GLU A 119 9.48 -0.63 1.87
CA GLU A 119 8.43 -1.23 1.03
C GLU A 119 7.80 -0.21 0.10
N ARG A 120 7.52 1.01 0.58
CA ARG A 120 6.96 2.04 -0.30
C ARG A 120 7.92 2.46 -1.41
N ILE A 121 9.21 2.54 -1.11
CA ILE A 121 10.26 2.88 -2.09
C ILE A 121 10.46 1.77 -3.11
N LYS A 122 10.39 0.49 -2.69
CA LYS A 122 10.58 -0.67 -3.57
C LYS A 122 9.68 -0.64 -4.81
N TYR A 123 8.47 -0.10 -4.71
CA TYR A 123 7.48 -0.04 -5.80
C TYR A 123 7.42 1.33 -6.50
N PHE A 124 8.44 2.18 -6.33
CA PHE A 124 8.47 3.52 -6.94
C PHE A 124 8.28 3.50 -8.46
N GLU A 125 9.05 2.68 -9.17
CA GLU A 125 8.91 2.55 -10.62
C GLU A 125 7.61 1.86 -11.03
N THR A 126 7.17 0.84 -10.27
CA THR A 126 5.88 0.17 -10.53
C THR A 126 4.71 1.15 -10.49
N LEU A 127 4.66 2.04 -9.50
CA LEU A 127 3.59 3.03 -9.39
C LEU A 127 3.74 4.18 -10.40
N ASN A 128 4.97 4.53 -10.79
CA ASN A 128 5.24 5.47 -11.88
C ASN A 128 4.69 4.95 -13.21
N ASP A 129 4.94 3.67 -13.53
CA ASP A 129 4.46 3.04 -14.75
C ASP A 129 2.93 2.88 -14.72
N ALA A 130 2.35 2.47 -13.58
CA ALA A 130 0.91 2.39 -13.42
C ALA A 130 0.22 3.76 -13.56
N TYR A 131 0.85 4.86 -13.10
CA TYR A 131 0.38 6.22 -13.36
C TYR A 131 0.45 6.60 -14.85
N LYS A 132 1.59 6.38 -15.50
CA LYS A 132 1.78 6.69 -16.94
C LYS A 132 0.80 5.92 -17.83
N ASN A 133 0.43 4.71 -17.43
CA ASN A 133 -0.52 3.86 -18.15
C ASN A 133 -1.98 4.14 -17.77
N GLY A 134 -2.26 5.09 -16.87
CA GLY A 134 -3.61 5.47 -16.47
C GLY A 134 -4.30 4.56 -15.46
N SER A 135 -3.64 3.49 -14.98
CA SER A 135 -4.16 2.64 -13.90
C SER A 135 -4.26 3.38 -12.56
N ILE A 136 -3.46 4.42 -12.35
CA ILE A 136 -3.50 5.26 -11.15
C ILE A 136 -3.81 6.69 -11.54
N THR A 137 -4.77 7.32 -10.87
CA THR A 137 -5.10 8.72 -11.09
C THR A 137 -3.97 9.65 -10.66
N LYS A 138 -3.87 10.83 -11.28
CA LYS A 138 -2.90 11.86 -10.89
C LYS A 138 -2.95 12.23 -9.40
N TYR A 139 -4.13 12.24 -8.79
CA TYR A 139 -4.26 12.57 -7.37
C TYR A 139 -3.67 11.48 -6.48
N ASN A 140 -3.91 10.21 -6.81
CA ASN A 140 -3.32 9.08 -6.10
C ASN A 140 -1.80 9.05 -6.27
N TYR A 141 -1.30 9.25 -7.48
CA TYR A 141 0.14 9.27 -7.71
C TYR A 141 0.83 10.46 -7.03
N TYR A 142 0.22 11.65 -7.05
CA TYR A 142 0.70 12.81 -6.28
C TYR A 142 0.77 12.51 -4.78
N ASN A 143 -0.28 11.94 -4.19
CA ASN A 143 -0.32 11.57 -2.77
C ASN A 143 0.78 10.56 -2.41
N TYR A 144 1.05 9.59 -3.30
CA TYR A 144 2.16 8.66 -3.14
C TYR A 144 3.51 9.40 -3.14
N LEU A 145 3.77 10.25 -4.14
CA LEU A 145 5.03 11.00 -4.22
C LEU A 145 5.24 11.91 -3.02
N ASP A 146 4.20 12.61 -2.57
CA ASP A 146 4.26 13.49 -1.40
C ASP A 146 4.54 12.69 -0.11
N GLY A 147 3.93 11.51 0.02
CA GLY A 147 4.22 10.57 1.10
C GLY A 147 5.67 10.07 1.09
N ILE A 148 6.23 9.75 -0.09
CA ILE A 148 7.64 9.39 -0.19
C ILE A 148 8.53 10.59 0.14
N HIS A 149 8.22 11.78 -0.39
CA HIS A 149 8.95 13.01 -0.11
C HIS A 149 9.04 13.26 1.40
N TYR A 150 7.94 13.08 2.15
CA TYR A 150 7.96 13.14 3.60
C TYR A 150 8.88 12.09 4.24
N LEU A 151 8.83 10.83 3.77
CA LEU A 151 9.64 9.73 4.31
C LEU A 151 11.14 9.84 4.00
N VAL A 152 11.51 10.48 2.90
CA VAL A 152 12.93 10.64 2.49
C VAL A 152 13.53 11.98 2.91
N LEU A 153 12.74 13.05 2.96
CA LEU A 153 13.22 14.42 3.19
C LEU A 153 12.65 15.08 4.46
N GLY A 154 11.77 14.39 5.19
CA GLY A 154 11.24 14.86 6.48
C GLY A 154 10.23 16.01 6.40
N SER A 155 9.74 16.34 5.21
CA SER A 155 8.73 17.38 4.99
C SER A 155 7.83 17.01 3.82
N PHE A 156 6.59 17.50 3.82
CA PHE A 156 5.71 17.38 2.66
C PHE A 156 6.16 18.34 1.55
N TYR A 157 5.90 17.96 0.31
CA TYR A 157 6.12 18.82 -0.83
C TYR A 157 5.23 20.06 -0.73
N LYS A 158 5.80 21.23 -1.03
CA LYS A 158 5.06 22.49 -0.92
C LYS A 158 3.95 22.53 -1.96
N TYR A 159 2.70 22.41 -1.50
CA TYR A 159 1.53 22.56 -2.36
C TYR A 159 1.50 23.96 -2.99
N ASP A 160 1.37 24.00 -4.32
CA ASP A 160 1.23 25.23 -5.09
C ASP A 160 -0.08 25.23 -5.86
N LYS A 161 -1.05 25.99 -5.37
CA LYS A 161 -2.39 26.13 -5.97
C LYS A 161 -2.36 26.72 -7.40
N ASN A 162 -1.26 27.33 -7.82
CA ASN A 162 -1.12 27.88 -9.15
C ASN A 162 -0.67 26.82 -10.18
N ASN A 163 -0.22 25.65 -9.72
CA ASN A 163 0.20 24.54 -10.56
C ASN A 163 -0.89 23.47 -10.63
N SER A 164 -1.02 22.83 -11.80
CA SER A 164 -1.81 21.60 -11.91
C SER A 164 -1.15 20.47 -11.09
N ILE A 165 -1.93 19.45 -10.74
CA ILE A 165 -1.41 18.25 -10.07
C ILE A 165 -0.30 17.61 -10.92
N GLU A 166 -0.51 17.53 -12.23
CA GLU A 166 0.46 17.02 -13.19
C GLU A 166 1.78 17.81 -13.12
N LYS A 167 1.70 19.15 -13.07
CA LYS A 167 2.90 19.97 -12.96
C LYS A 167 3.62 19.78 -11.64
N MET A 168 2.88 19.59 -10.55
CA MET A 168 3.49 19.26 -9.26
C MET A 168 4.14 17.88 -9.25
N ILE A 169 3.54 16.88 -9.91
CA ILE A 169 4.14 15.55 -10.10
C ILE A 169 5.46 15.68 -10.89
N GLU A 170 5.46 16.38 -12.03
CA GLU A 170 6.65 16.61 -12.84
C GLU A 170 7.80 17.26 -12.05
N ASN A 171 7.47 18.22 -11.18
CA ASN A 171 8.46 18.91 -10.37
C ASN A 171 8.95 18.05 -9.18
N MET A 172 8.08 17.23 -8.61
CA MET A 172 8.37 16.42 -7.41
C MET A 172 9.11 15.13 -7.74
N TYR A 173 8.76 14.45 -8.84
CA TYR A 173 9.36 13.18 -9.25
C TYR A 173 10.89 13.18 -9.25
N PRO A 174 11.61 14.12 -9.90
CA PRO A 174 13.08 14.10 -9.93
C PRO A 174 13.70 14.33 -8.55
N ILE A 175 13.03 15.09 -7.67
CA ILE A 175 13.48 15.32 -6.29
C ILE A 175 13.38 14.02 -5.49
N VAL A 176 12.24 13.34 -5.59
CA VAL A 176 11.99 12.06 -4.91
C VAL A 176 12.92 10.97 -5.43
N ALA A 177 13.05 10.81 -6.74
CA ALA A 177 13.92 9.81 -7.36
C ALA A 177 15.37 9.96 -6.87
N LYS A 178 15.91 11.19 -6.91
CA LYS A 178 17.25 11.48 -6.39
C LYS A 178 17.39 11.17 -4.90
N ALA A 179 16.38 11.50 -4.10
CA ALA A 179 16.41 11.25 -2.66
C ALA A 179 16.39 9.74 -2.33
N ILE A 180 15.64 8.95 -3.10
CA ILE A 180 15.66 7.48 -3.02
C ILE A 180 17.07 6.94 -3.29
N ASP A 181 17.71 7.38 -4.38
CA ASP A 181 19.05 6.92 -4.76
C ASP A 181 20.10 7.22 -3.68
N THR A 182 19.98 8.35 -2.99
CA THR A 182 20.91 8.72 -1.89
C THR A 182 20.59 8.07 -0.54
N SER A 183 19.44 7.39 -0.42
CA SER A 183 18.97 6.77 0.83
C SER A 183 19.32 5.28 0.93
N ASN A 184 19.83 4.66 -0.14
CA ASN A 184 20.24 3.25 -0.23
C ASN A 184 21.76 3.10 -0.15
#